data_AF-A0AA95RZU7-F1
#
_entry.id   AF-A0AA95RZU7-F1
#
_cell.length_a   1.000
_cell.length_b   1.000
_cell.length_c   1.000
_cell.angle_alpha   90.00
_cell.angle_beta   90.00
_cell.angle_gamma   90.00
#
_symmetry.space_group_name_H-M   'P 1'
#
loop_
_entity.id
_entity.type
_entity.pdbx_description
1 polymer ?
#
loop_
_entity_poly.entity_id
_entity_poly.type
_entity_poly.pdbx_seq_one_letter_code
_entity_poly.pdbx_strand_id
1 'polypeptide(L)'
;MAYRNKVYVCVEYDSDNKYYNTLKMWDKNNNFDFKFHNAHELNTIMHFSNEVTIKRRLRERLVNTKLMIVLIGERTKNHHKYVGWEIKQAQKLDIPIIAVNINKRNRMDNDLCPKSLKEQNALHIPFKKEAFLLALEYWYDFYHKTAKYSGGKNYYWKQFD
;
A
#
# COMPACT_ATOMS: atom_id res chain seq x y z
N MET A 1 8.67 -2.13 23.32
CA MET A 1 7.85 -1.81 22.12
C MET A 1 7.89 -2.98 21.16
N ALA A 2 6.74 -3.49 20.71
CA ALA A 2 6.72 -4.50 19.65
C ALA A 2 7.28 -3.87 18.36
N TYR A 3 8.42 -4.37 17.88
CA TYR A 3 9.02 -3.92 16.63
C TYR A 3 8.10 -4.30 15.47
N ARG A 4 7.47 -3.31 14.82
CA ARG A 4 6.73 -3.53 13.58
C ARG A 4 7.75 -3.59 12.45
N ASN A 5 7.92 -4.76 11.83
CA ASN A 5 8.80 -4.97 10.68
C ASN A 5 8.05 -5.42 9.41
N LYS A 6 6.73 -5.56 9.50
CA LYS A 6 5.89 -6.07 8.41
C LYS A 6 5.48 -4.97 7.46
N VAL A 7 5.48 -5.29 6.17
CA VAL A 7 4.98 -4.41 5.12
C VAL A 7 3.68 -5.00 4.59
N TYR A 8 2.62 -4.19 4.57
CA TYR A 8 1.32 -4.60 4.08
C TYR A 8 1.18 -4.21 2.62
N VAL A 9 0.92 -5.16 1.73
CA VAL A 9 0.70 -4.87 0.30
C VAL A 9 -0.77 -5.02 -0.03
N CYS A 10 -1.39 -3.91 -0.43
CA CYS A 10 -2.76 -3.83 -0.92
C CYS A 10 -2.74 -3.78 -2.46
N VAL A 11 -3.46 -4.69 -3.09
CA VAL A 11 -3.43 -4.88 -4.54
C VAL A 11 -4.69 -5.59 -5.01
N GLU A 12 -5.12 -5.25 -6.23
CA GLU A 12 -6.14 -6.00 -6.98
C GLU A 12 -5.49 -7.31 -7.47
N TYR A 13 -5.86 -8.44 -6.88
CA TYR A 13 -5.12 -9.69 -7.08
C TYR A 13 -5.38 -10.30 -8.45
N ASP A 14 -6.61 -10.19 -8.96
CA ASP A 14 -6.99 -10.85 -10.19
C ASP A 14 -6.24 -10.27 -11.40
N SER A 15 -6.00 -8.95 -11.43
CA SER A 15 -5.27 -8.28 -12.52
C SER A 15 -3.79 -8.06 -12.23
N ASP A 16 -3.39 -7.79 -10.98
CA ASP A 16 -2.08 -7.19 -10.70
C ASP A 16 -1.12 -8.11 -9.93
N ASN A 17 -1.46 -9.39 -9.71
CA ASN A 17 -0.62 -10.34 -8.96
C ASN A 17 0.82 -10.48 -9.48
N LYS A 18 1.03 -10.35 -10.80
CA LYS A 18 2.38 -10.38 -11.40
C LYS A 18 3.30 -9.27 -10.87
N TYR A 19 2.76 -8.08 -10.62
CA TYR A 19 3.50 -6.95 -10.08
C TYR A 19 3.86 -7.17 -8.62
N TYR A 20 2.94 -7.75 -7.86
CA TYR A 20 3.21 -8.17 -6.49
C TYR A 20 4.35 -9.21 -6.41
N ASN A 21 4.32 -10.24 -7.26
CA ASN A 21 5.40 -11.23 -7.32
C ASN A 21 6.75 -10.58 -7.66
N THR A 22 6.73 -9.54 -8.49
CA THR A 22 7.92 -8.76 -8.81
C THR A 22 8.41 -7.94 -7.60
N LEU A 23 7.52 -7.33 -6.81
CA LEU A 23 7.90 -6.66 -5.55
C LEU A 23 8.59 -7.62 -4.57
N LYS A 24 8.05 -8.85 -4.43
CA LYS A 24 8.69 -9.90 -3.63
C LYS A 24 10.10 -10.24 -4.12
N MET A 25 10.30 -10.29 -5.44
CA MET A 25 11.62 -10.56 -6.01
C MET A 25 12.62 -9.41 -5.74
N TRP A 26 12.16 -8.16 -5.74
CA TRP A 26 13.02 -7.02 -5.45
C TRP A 26 13.53 -6.97 -4.01
N ASP A 27 12.77 -7.56 -3.08
CA ASP A 27 13.04 -7.57 -1.65
C ASP A 27 13.84 -8.78 -1.17
N LYS A 28 14.31 -9.65 -2.07
CA LYS A 28 14.97 -10.93 -1.73
C LYS A 28 16.18 -10.81 -0.78
N ASN A 29 16.70 -9.58 -0.57
CA ASN A 29 17.82 -9.27 0.34
C ASN A 29 17.48 -8.27 1.46
N ASN A 30 16.25 -7.76 1.50
CA ASN A 30 15.81 -6.77 2.47
C ASN A 30 14.95 -7.48 3.53
N ASN A 31 15.15 -7.16 4.79
CA ASN A 31 14.62 -7.92 5.92
C ASN A 31 13.10 -7.67 6.20
N PHE A 32 12.31 -7.35 5.16
CA PHE A 32 10.89 -7.02 5.29
C PHE A 32 10.01 -8.27 5.12
N ASP A 33 9.14 -8.53 6.10
CA ASP A 33 8.11 -9.57 5.98
C ASP A 33 6.90 -8.98 5.26
N PHE A 34 6.80 -9.20 3.94
CA PHE A 34 5.62 -8.81 3.18
C PHE A 34 4.42 -9.66 3.56
N LYS A 35 3.41 -8.98 4.11
CA LYS A 35 2.11 -9.53 4.41
C LYS A 35 1.14 -9.09 3.34
N PHE A 36 0.92 -9.99 2.38
CA PHE A 36 -0.04 -9.78 1.31
C PHE A 36 -1.42 -10.19 1.75
N HIS A 37 -2.38 -9.29 1.59
CA HIS A 37 -3.76 -9.56 1.90
C HIS A 37 -4.65 -8.88 0.86
N ASN A 38 -5.30 -9.69 0.02
CA ASN A 38 -6.47 -9.27 -0.71
C ASN A 38 -7.70 -9.88 -0.03
N ALA A 39 -8.79 -9.12 0.07
CA ALA A 39 -10.07 -9.63 0.50
C ALA A 39 -10.54 -10.85 -0.32
N HIS A 40 -10.24 -10.91 -1.62
CA HIS A 40 -10.52 -12.07 -2.47
C HIS A 40 -9.79 -13.33 -1.99
N GLU A 41 -8.51 -13.25 -1.64
CA GLU A 41 -7.76 -14.40 -1.10
C GLU A 41 -8.31 -14.86 0.28
N LEU A 42 -8.74 -13.90 1.11
CA LEU A 42 -9.46 -14.21 2.36
C LEU A 42 -10.87 -14.79 2.12
N ASN A 43 -11.55 -14.40 1.04
CA ASN A 43 -12.88 -14.88 0.67
C ASN A 43 -12.83 -16.28 0.06
N THR A 44 -11.80 -16.61 -0.73
CA THR A 44 -11.63 -17.94 -1.34
C THR A 44 -11.37 -19.01 -0.28
N ILE A 45 -10.64 -18.68 0.81
CA ILE A 45 -10.46 -19.59 1.95
C ILE A 45 -11.74 -19.69 2.80
N MET A 46 -12.68 -18.74 2.67
CA MET A 46 -13.84 -18.62 3.54
C MET A 46 -15.11 -18.29 2.75
N HIS A 47 -15.56 -19.23 1.93
CA HIS A 47 -16.78 -19.13 1.12
C HIS A 47 -18.07 -18.71 1.89
N PHE A 48 -18.06 -18.75 3.23
CA PHE A 48 -19.18 -18.37 4.11
C PHE A 48 -18.89 -17.20 5.07
N SER A 49 -17.75 -16.53 4.97
CA SER A 49 -17.43 -15.43 5.90
C SER A 49 -18.13 -14.13 5.52
N ASN A 50 -18.81 -13.53 6.50
CA ASN A 50 -19.36 -12.20 6.34
C ASN A 50 -18.25 -11.13 6.22
N GLU A 51 -18.58 -10.02 5.57
CA GLU A 51 -17.66 -8.88 5.34
C GLU A 51 -17.00 -8.38 6.64
N VAL A 52 -17.73 -8.42 7.75
CA VAL A 52 -17.25 -8.02 9.08
C VAL A 52 -16.06 -8.88 9.50
N THR A 53 -16.12 -10.18 9.30
CA THR A 53 -15.06 -11.12 9.66
C THR A 53 -13.80 -10.87 8.83
N ILE A 54 -13.95 -10.62 7.54
CA ILE A 54 -12.83 -10.31 6.63
C ILE A 54 -12.16 -9.01 7.07
N LYS A 55 -12.93 -7.93 7.26
CA LYS A 55 -12.42 -6.64 7.73
C LYS A 55 -11.75 -6.76 9.11
N ARG A 56 -12.28 -7.57 10.03
CA ARG A 56 -11.63 -7.83 11.32
C ARG A 56 -10.23 -8.43 11.15
N ARG A 57 -10.11 -9.48 10.32
CA ARG A 57 -8.80 -10.12 10.04
C ARG A 57 -7.82 -9.17 9.35
N LEU A 58 -8.28 -8.39 8.37
CA LEU A 58 -7.47 -7.37 7.71
C LEU A 58 -6.95 -6.34 8.74
N ARG A 59 -7.81 -5.91 9.68
CA ARG A 59 -7.42 -4.99 10.75
C ARG A 59 -6.37 -5.58 11.68
N GLU A 60 -6.50 -6.83 12.11
CA GLU A 60 -5.51 -7.52 12.96
C GLU A 60 -4.12 -7.54 12.31
N ARG A 61 -4.08 -7.69 10.98
CA ARG A 61 -2.84 -7.64 10.19
C ARG A 61 -2.27 -6.22 10.12
N LEU A 62 -3.12 -5.24 9.80
CA LEU A 62 -2.72 -3.83 9.75
C LEU A 62 -2.15 -3.31 11.07
N VAL A 63 -2.68 -3.73 12.22
CA VAL A 63 -2.17 -3.30 13.55
C VAL A 63 -0.70 -3.65 13.77
N ASN A 64 -0.20 -4.69 13.09
CA ASN A 64 1.18 -5.16 13.18
C ASN A 64 2.08 -4.68 12.03
N THR A 65 1.58 -3.77 11.19
CA THR A 65 2.24 -3.28 9.98
C THR A 65 3.04 -2.00 10.27
N LYS A 66 4.27 -1.97 9.78
CA LYS A 66 5.14 -0.78 9.79
C LYS A 66 4.77 0.20 8.68
N LEU A 67 4.48 -0.34 7.50
CA LEU A 67 4.37 0.41 6.26
C LEU A 67 3.35 -0.26 5.34
N MET A 68 2.51 0.53 4.67
CA MET A 68 1.57 0.05 3.66
C MET A 68 2.05 0.41 2.26
N ILE A 69 1.98 -0.55 1.34
CA ILE A 69 2.15 -0.37 -0.09
C ILE A 69 0.78 -0.56 -0.76
N VAL A 70 0.43 0.34 -1.66
CA VAL A 70 -0.75 0.23 -2.53
C VAL A 70 -0.28 0.13 -3.97
N LEU A 71 -0.53 -1.01 -4.62
CA LEU A 71 -0.31 -1.16 -6.06
C LEU A 71 -1.49 -0.52 -6.81
N ILE A 72 -1.19 0.49 -7.62
CA ILE A 72 -2.16 1.23 -8.41
C ILE A 72 -2.08 0.74 -9.86
N GLY A 73 -3.00 -0.15 -10.20
CA GLY A 73 -3.27 -0.63 -11.55
C GLY A 73 -4.52 0.01 -12.15
N GLU A 74 -4.94 -0.48 -13.31
CA GLU A 74 -6.03 0.09 -14.10
C GLU A 74 -7.38 0.05 -13.36
N ARG A 75 -7.60 -1.00 -12.57
CA ARG A 75 -8.86 -1.24 -11.87
C ARG A 75 -8.86 -0.72 -10.44
N THR A 76 -7.71 -0.46 -9.82
CA THR A 76 -7.58 -0.13 -8.38
C THR A 76 -8.53 0.98 -7.93
N LYS A 77 -8.78 1.99 -8.78
CA LYS A 77 -9.73 3.07 -8.51
C LYS A 77 -11.14 2.61 -8.16
N ASN A 78 -11.58 1.48 -8.72
CA ASN A 78 -12.95 0.95 -8.59
C ASN A 78 -13.12 0.05 -7.35
N HIS A 79 -12.03 -0.39 -6.70
CA HIS A 79 -12.09 -1.39 -5.62
C HIS A 79 -12.29 -0.75 -4.24
N HIS A 80 -13.35 0.03 -4.06
CA HIS A 80 -13.58 0.78 -2.82
C HIS A 80 -13.89 -0.08 -1.59
N LYS A 81 -14.50 -1.27 -1.79
CA LYS A 81 -15.04 -2.09 -0.71
C LYS A 81 -13.96 -2.52 0.30
N TYR A 82 -12.81 -2.94 -0.21
CA TYR A 82 -11.70 -3.43 0.58
C TYR A 82 -10.49 -2.50 0.50
N VAL A 83 -9.93 -2.24 -0.70
CA VAL A 83 -8.77 -1.34 -0.87
C VAL A 83 -9.04 0.03 -0.25
N GLY A 84 -10.19 0.63 -0.55
CA GLY A 84 -10.59 1.91 0.02
C GLY A 84 -10.76 1.88 1.54
N TRP A 85 -11.26 0.76 2.09
CA TRP A 85 -11.40 0.57 3.53
C TRP A 85 -10.04 0.36 4.21
N GLU A 86 -9.12 -0.40 3.61
CA GLU A 86 -7.77 -0.66 4.11
C GLU A 86 -6.95 0.63 4.19
N ILE A 87 -7.00 1.46 3.14
CA ILE A 87 -6.35 2.78 3.12
C ILE A 87 -6.87 3.65 4.28
N LYS A 88 -8.18 3.68 4.50
CA LYS A 88 -8.78 4.40 5.63
C LYS A 88 -8.35 3.83 6.98
N GLN A 89 -8.17 2.52 7.11
CA GLN A 89 -7.64 1.93 8.35
C GLN A 89 -6.17 2.27 8.56
N ALA A 90 -5.35 2.24 7.51
CA ALA A 90 -3.94 2.62 7.59
C ALA A 90 -3.79 4.06 8.10
N GLN A 91 -4.61 4.98 7.60
CA GLN A 91 -4.67 6.36 8.11
C GLN A 91 -5.01 6.40 9.61
N LYS A 92 -6.06 5.69 10.04
CA LYS A 92 -6.46 5.64 11.47
C LYS A 92 -5.38 5.06 12.37
N LEU A 93 -4.56 4.16 11.85
CA LEU A 93 -3.47 3.49 12.57
C LEU A 93 -2.13 4.23 12.42
N ASP A 94 -2.12 5.39 11.77
CA ASP A 94 -0.92 6.19 11.45
C ASP A 94 0.16 5.39 10.73
N ILE A 95 -0.27 4.54 9.79
CA ILE A 95 0.62 3.71 8.97
C ILE A 95 0.98 4.52 7.72
N PRO A 96 2.28 4.79 7.46
CA PRO A 96 2.70 5.45 6.23
C PRO A 96 2.31 4.65 4.98
N ILE A 97 1.93 5.34 3.91
CA ILE A 97 1.49 4.70 2.66
C ILE A 97 2.42 5.06 1.49
N ILE A 98 2.87 4.04 0.76
CA ILE A 98 3.56 4.16 -0.54
C ILE A 98 2.60 3.71 -1.63
N ALA A 99 2.32 4.59 -2.58
CA ALA A 99 1.54 4.36 -3.77
C ALA A 99 2.48 3.99 -4.92
N VAL A 100 2.41 2.75 -5.40
CA VAL A 100 3.26 2.26 -6.48
C VAL A 100 2.43 2.18 -7.77
N ASN A 101 2.72 3.08 -8.70
CA ASN A 101 1.98 3.18 -9.94
C ASN A 101 2.49 2.18 -10.98
N ILE A 102 1.66 1.19 -11.32
CA ILE A 102 1.98 0.14 -12.30
C ILE A 102 2.25 0.72 -13.69
N ASN A 103 1.56 1.80 -14.05
CA ASN A 103 1.78 2.53 -15.31
C ASN A 103 3.11 3.31 -15.33
N LYS A 104 3.98 3.15 -14.32
CA LYS A 104 5.30 3.78 -14.19
C LYS A 104 5.26 5.31 -14.07
N ARG A 105 4.10 5.89 -13.72
CA ARG A 105 4.01 7.31 -13.41
C ARG A 105 4.67 7.60 -12.07
N ASN A 106 5.55 8.60 -12.03
CA ASN A 106 6.22 9.00 -10.80
C ASN A 106 5.36 9.87 -9.86
N ARG A 107 4.21 10.32 -10.35
CA ARG A 107 3.29 11.19 -9.61
C ARG A 107 1.96 10.49 -9.45
N MET A 108 1.13 11.02 -8.56
CA MET A 108 -0.24 10.56 -8.42
C MET A 108 -0.94 10.57 -9.78
N ASP A 109 -1.47 9.42 -10.15
CA ASP A 109 -2.33 9.30 -11.31
C ASP A 109 -3.77 9.64 -10.93
N ASN A 110 -4.28 10.78 -11.39
CA ASN A 110 -5.64 11.20 -11.05
C ASN A 110 -6.73 10.25 -11.59
N ASP A 111 -6.43 9.49 -12.64
CA ASP A 111 -7.41 8.65 -13.30
C ASP A 111 -7.45 7.24 -12.71
N LEU A 112 -6.36 6.81 -12.07
CA LEU A 112 -6.21 5.45 -11.49
C LEU A 112 -6.11 5.44 -9.96
N CYS A 113 -5.67 6.53 -9.33
CA CYS A 113 -5.52 6.60 -7.88
C CYS A 113 -6.90 6.56 -7.20
N PRO A 114 -7.13 5.65 -6.23
CA PRO A 114 -8.41 5.59 -5.53
C PRO A 114 -8.65 6.86 -4.71
N LYS A 115 -9.90 7.33 -4.69
CA LYS A 115 -10.29 8.56 -3.97
C LYS A 115 -9.84 8.57 -2.51
N SER A 116 -9.92 7.43 -1.83
CA SER A 116 -9.48 7.27 -0.44
C SER A 116 -7.99 7.56 -0.21
N LEU A 117 -7.15 7.46 -1.24
CA LEU A 117 -5.72 7.72 -1.18
C LEU A 117 -5.36 9.15 -1.61
N LYS A 118 -6.14 9.75 -2.53
CA LYS A 118 -5.91 11.13 -3.00
C LYS A 118 -5.92 12.16 -1.86
N GLU A 119 -6.72 11.89 -0.83
CA GLU A 119 -6.92 12.74 0.33
C GLU A 119 -5.88 12.48 1.44
N GLN A 120 -4.83 11.70 1.18
CA GLN A 120 -3.87 11.22 2.17
C GLN A 120 -2.45 11.68 1.92
N ASN A 121 -1.64 11.63 2.98
CA ASN A 121 -0.20 11.76 2.88
C ASN A 121 0.41 10.45 2.38
N ALA A 122 0.64 10.35 1.08
CA ALA A 122 1.21 9.18 0.44
C ALA A 122 2.36 9.56 -0.49
N LEU A 123 3.37 8.69 -0.56
CA LEU A 123 4.45 8.78 -1.53
C LEU A 123 4.08 8.01 -2.79
N HIS A 124 3.94 8.73 -3.91
CA HIS A 124 3.73 8.15 -5.22
C HIS A 124 5.07 7.89 -5.88
N ILE A 125 5.25 6.66 -6.36
CA ILE A 125 6.46 6.21 -7.06
C ILE A 125 6.08 5.43 -8.32
N PRO A 126 6.95 5.42 -9.35
CA PRO A 126 6.75 4.55 -10.49
C PRO A 126 7.09 3.11 -10.10
N PHE A 127 6.50 2.13 -10.79
CA PHE A 127 6.88 0.72 -10.66
C PHE A 127 8.30 0.48 -11.24
N LYS A 128 9.33 0.88 -10.48
CA LYS A 128 10.76 0.73 -10.76
C LYS A 128 11.45 0.24 -9.48
N LYS A 129 12.44 -0.65 -9.61
CA LYS A 129 13.12 -1.27 -8.47
C LYS A 129 13.82 -0.23 -7.60
N GLU A 130 14.51 0.71 -8.22
CA GLU A 130 15.29 1.75 -7.54
C GLU A 130 14.37 2.67 -6.71
N ALA A 131 13.24 3.08 -7.31
CA ALA A 131 12.24 3.87 -6.61
C ALA A 131 11.60 3.08 -5.45
N PHE A 132 11.32 1.80 -5.67
CA PHE A 132 10.75 0.95 -4.64
C PHE A 132 11.67 0.79 -3.42
N LEU A 133 12.95 0.46 -3.65
CA LEU A 133 13.92 0.26 -2.58
C LEU A 133 14.17 1.53 -1.78
N LEU A 134 14.34 2.66 -2.49
CA LEU A 134 14.46 3.96 -1.84
C LEU A 134 13.23 4.24 -0.97
N ALA A 135 12.04 3.84 -1.41
CA ALA A 135 10.79 4.18 -0.71
C ALA A 135 10.68 3.41 0.61
N LEU A 136 11.09 2.14 0.60
CA LEU A 136 11.19 1.35 1.81
C LEU A 136 12.20 1.91 2.81
N GLU A 137 13.31 2.47 2.34
CA GLU A 137 14.38 3.00 3.17
C GLU A 137 13.99 4.33 3.84
N TYR A 138 13.45 5.29 3.08
CA TYR A 138 13.32 6.67 3.55
C TYR A 138 11.90 7.09 3.95
N TRP A 139 10.86 6.49 3.37
CA TRP A 139 9.50 7.04 3.50
C TRP A 139 8.97 6.97 4.93
N TYR A 140 9.24 5.88 5.65
CA TYR A 140 8.76 5.70 7.02
C TYR A 140 9.21 6.84 7.94
N ASP A 141 10.50 7.16 7.94
CA ASP A 141 11.05 8.21 8.79
C ASP A 141 10.59 9.59 8.35
N PHE A 142 10.57 9.84 7.04
CA PHE A 142 10.09 11.11 6.49
C PHE A 142 8.61 11.35 6.82
N TYR A 143 7.77 10.30 6.77
CA TYR A 143 6.36 10.40 7.10
C TYR A 143 6.15 10.84 8.54
N HIS A 144 6.79 10.17 9.50
CA HIS A 144 6.59 10.47 10.92
C HIS A 144 7.23 11.79 11.36
N LYS A 145 8.32 12.23 10.71
CA LYS A 145 8.96 13.52 11.01
C LYS A 145 8.25 14.70 10.36
N THR A 146 7.73 14.53 9.14
CA THR A 146 7.30 15.65 8.31
C THR A 146 5.90 15.44 7.74
N ALA A 147 5.68 14.38 6.96
CA ALA A 147 4.48 14.27 6.13
C ALA A 147 3.19 14.21 6.95
N LYS A 148 3.22 13.54 8.10
CA LYS A 148 2.08 13.41 9.02
C LYS A 148 1.43 14.75 9.40
N TYR A 149 2.24 15.81 9.52
CA TYR A 149 1.77 17.13 10.00
C TYR A 149 1.42 18.10 8.87
N SER A 150 1.73 17.76 7.62
CA SER A 150 1.30 18.53 6.46
C SER A 150 -0.06 18.03 5.99
N GLY A 151 -1.07 18.89 5.97
CA GLY A 151 -2.44 18.51 5.61
C GLY A 151 -2.62 18.07 4.14
N GLY A 152 -2.33 16.79 3.85
CA GLY A 152 -2.63 16.13 2.57
C GLY A 152 -1.71 16.53 1.42
N LYS A 153 -0.46 16.06 1.43
CA LYS A 153 0.49 16.22 0.32
C LYS A 153 0.72 14.87 -0.37
N ASN A 154 0.50 14.82 -1.68
CA ASN A 154 0.91 13.72 -2.54
C ASN A 154 2.40 13.90 -2.88
N TYR A 155 3.26 13.12 -2.24
CA TYR A 155 4.71 13.21 -2.39
C TYR A 155 5.17 12.42 -3.61
N TYR A 156 6.30 12.82 -4.17
CA TYR A 156 7.01 12.11 -5.23
C TYR A 156 8.47 12.53 -5.22
N TRP A 157 9.34 11.80 -5.93
CA TRP A 157 10.74 12.17 -6.07
C TRP A 157 11.06 12.64 -7.47
N LYS A 158 11.57 13.87 -7.58
CA LYS A 158 11.91 14.50 -8.87
C LYS A 158 12.87 13.67 -9.72
N GLN A 159 13.76 12.87 -9.13
CA GLN A 159 14.74 12.06 -9.86
C GLN A 159 14.13 10.93 -10.72
N PHE A 160 12.85 10.61 -10.51
CA PHE A 160 12.15 9.58 -11.27
C PHE A 160 11.10 10.15 -12.24
N ASP A 161 11.03 11.49 -12.38
CA ASP A 161 10.22 12.15 -13.41
C ASP A 161 10.75 11.87 -14.83
#